data_AF-A0A7V7ZD50-F1
#
_entry.id   AF-A0A7V7ZD50-F1
#
_cell.length_a   1.000
_cell.length_b   1.000
_cell.length_c   1.000
_cell.angle_alpha   90.00
_cell.angle_beta   90.00
_cell.angle_gamma   90.00
#
_symmetry.space_group_name_H-M   'P 1'
#
loop_
_entity.id
_entity.type
_entity.pdbx_description
1 polymer ?
#
loop_
_entity_poly.entity_id
_entity_poly.type
_entity_poly.pdbx_seq_one_letter_code
_entity_poly.pdbx_strand_id
1 'polypeptide(L)'
;MIATVTAALGWSLLYFVWQALLVGLGAAVLLRLLRGASARWRYGVCALALLLCLAMPALHLGYLLGQGGHAAAPVPSALLLQAWLPTLVLAWSAGVAVMAARLLFGLSWVGQLRRQAEPAPPLWQQRLDALAQRMGLQRAITLKLHAGLSTPVTVGFWRPLVLLPASLLSGMPVPLLEALLAHELAHVRRWDYLVNLLQSVAEALLFFHPVVWWLSGRMRIERELVADELAAVALQDPQRLAHALHALSQQPAPVRHGLLMSARGGLLLARIQQLLAPQPATPAWKLAMPALLVACATVAMQVHGHTEPARQIVQQAALPKLAQLPALSLSARHMLVLDDTGRVLMARDADAIVPIASITKLMTAMVVLEAGLDLQAPVKIIAADGRRGGQSVLPDGAVVPRGVALQLALLPSENRAAAALARTYPGGQAAFLQALQGKIASLGLRRTHLQDAVGLSPGNTSTAAEVAVIVAAAARYPDIARLSSERQASVQVQGRSHLLHNTNALVGQQDWQISLSKTGSSKDAGSCVTMRMLMGNGARHVTVVLLDAENSQHRSQDAQRIRAALAVTPI
;
A
#
# COMPACT_ATOMS: atom_id res chain seq x y z
N MET A 1 8.04 -9.56 16.60
CA MET A 1 8.55 -8.23 16.20
C MET A 1 9.45 -8.32 14.96
N ILE A 2 10.60 -9.01 15.03
CA ILE A 2 11.53 -9.12 13.88
C ILE A 2 10.85 -9.73 12.64
N ALA A 3 10.20 -10.89 12.78
CA ALA A 3 9.49 -11.53 11.66
C ALA A 3 8.41 -10.64 11.01
N THR A 4 7.69 -9.88 11.83
CA THR A 4 6.67 -8.92 11.40
C THR A 4 7.26 -7.79 10.57
N VAL A 5 8.39 -7.23 11.03
CA VAL A 5 9.11 -6.15 10.33
C VAL A 5 9.71 -6.67 9.03
N THR A 6 10.32 -7.87 9.04
CA THR A 6 10.88 -8.50 7.84
C THR A 6 9.79 -8.75 6.79
N ALA A 7 8.64 -9.27 7.19
CA ALA A 7 7.52 -9.49 6.27
C ALA A 7 6.99 -8.18 5.68
N ALA A 8 6.75 -7.17 6.53
CA ALA A 8 6.26 -5.86 6.09
C ALA A 8 7.25 -5.17 5.13
N LEU A 9 8.55 -5.21 5.43
CA LEU A 9 9.59 -4.65 4.57
C LEU A 9 9.70 -5.40 3.25
N GLY A 10 9.67 -6.74 3.28
CA GLY A 10 9.74 -7.57 2.09
C GLY A 10 8.57 -7.30 1.12
N TRP A 11 7.34 -7.24 1.63
CA TRP A 11 6.17 -6.87 0.83
C TRP A 11 6.25 -5.45 0.31
N SER A 12 6.76 -4.50 1.11
CA SER A 12 6.94 -3.12 0.68
C SER A 12 7.92 -2.99 -0.49
N LEU A 13 9.05 -3.70 -0.43
CA LEU A 13 10.05 -3.72 -1.50
C LEU A 13 9.51 -4.38 -2.79
N LEU A 14 8.78 -5.48 -2.66
CA LEU A 14 8.21 -6.18 -3.80
C LEU A 14 7.14 -5.34 -4.51
N TYR A 15 6.25 -4.73 -3.73
CA TYR A 15 5.20 -3.87 -4.26
C TYR A 15 5.77 -2.60 -4.91
N PHE A 16 6.90 -2.11 -4.40
CA PHE A 16 7.56 -0.94 -4.94
C PHE A 16 8.06 -1.13 -6.39
N VAL A 17 8.38 -2.35 -6.82
CA VAL A 17 8.94 -2.63 -8.16
C VAL A 17 8.06 -2.05 -9.27
N TRP A 18 6.75 -2.33 -9.24
CA TRP A 18 5.85 -1.83 -10.27
C TRP A 18 5.45 -0.36 -10.04
N GLN A 19 5.37 0.08 -8.78
CA GLN A 19 5.06 1.47 -8.44
C GLN A 19 6.12 2.43 -8.99
N ALA A 20 7.39 2.09 -8.82
CA ALA A 20 8.51 2.88 -9.31
C ALA A 20 8.56 2.94 -10.84
N LEU A 21 8.15 1.87 -11.54
CA LEU A 21 7.99 1.87 -13.00
C LEU A 21 6.94 2.87 -13.46
N LEU A 22 5.78 2.93 -12.79
CA LEU A 22 4.73 3.90 -13.11
C LEU A 22 5.18 5.34 -12.88
N VAL A 23 5.86 5.61 -11.76
CA VAL A 23 6.44 6.93 -11.49
C VAL A 23 7.47 7.29 -12.55
N GLY A 24 8.33 6.35 -12.94
CA GLY A 24 9.32 6.54 -14.01
C GLY A 24 8.67 6.88 -15.35
N LEU A 25 7.62 6.15 -15.73
CA LEU A 25 6.89 6.39 -16.98
C LEU A 25 6.19 7.76 -16.97
N GLY A 26 5.53 8.11 -15.86
CA GLY A 26 4.93 9.43 -15.68
C GLY A 26 5.97 10.56 -15.78
N ALA A 27 7.12 10.40 -15.12
CA ALA A 27 8.23 11.34 -15.22
C ALA A 27 8.80 11.44 -16.64
N ALA A 28 8.93 10.33 -17.37
CA ALA A 28 9.41 10.32 -18.74
C ALA A 28 8.47 11.06 -19.70
N VAL A 29 7.15 10.83 -19.57
CA VAL A 29 6.12 11.56 -20.33
C VAL A 29 6.18 13.05 -20.00
N LEU A 30 6.25 13.40 -18.72
CA LEU A 30 6.36 14.79 -18.28
C LEU A 30 7.60 15.49 -18.83
N LEU A 31 8.76 14.86 -18.74
CA LEU A 31 10.00 15.41 -19.29
C LEU A 31 9.94 15.55 -20.81
N ARG A 32 9.19 14.69 -21.50
CA ARG A 32 8.94 14.80 -22.95
C ARG A 32 8.02 15.98 -23.29
N LEU A 33 6.98 16.21 -22.51
CA LEU A 33 6.08 17.36 -22.66
C LEU A 33 6.77 18.68 -22.30
N LEU A 34 7.68 18.64 -21.32
CA LEU A 34 8.45 19.79 -20.82
C LEU A 34 9.80 19.97 -21.54
N ARG A 35 9.99 19.37 -22.73
CA ARG A 35 11.24 19.51 -23.51
C ARG A 35 11.63 20.97 -23.79
N GLY A 36 10.64 21.83 -24.02
CA GLY A 36 10.84 23.28 -24.23
C GLY A 36 10.76 24.13 -22.95
N ALA A 37 10.57 23.51 -21.78
CA ALA A 37 10.55 24.24 -20.51
C ALA A 37 11.97 24.44 -19.96
N SER A 38 12.12 25.42 -19.07
CA SER A 38 13.41 25.69 -18.41
C SER A 38 13.91 24.46 -17.64
N ALA A 39 15.24 24.33 -17.53
CA ALA A 39 15.89 23.22 -16.84
C ALA A 39 15.42 23.09 -15.38
N ARG A 40 15.00 24.20 -14.75
CA ARG A 40 14.44 24.24 -13.39
C ARG A 40 13.17 23.39 -13.24
N TRP A 41 12.25 23.43 -14.22
CA TRP A 41 11.03 22.63 -14.18
C TRP A 41 11.31 21.15 -14.41
N ARG A 42 12.18 20.84 -15.37
CA ARG A 42 12.61 19.45 -15.64
C ARG A 42 13.32 18.84 -14.42
N TYR A 43 14.17 19.62 -13.77
CA TYR A 43 14.78 19.27 -12.49
C TYR A 43 13.74 19.03 -11.39
N GLY A 44 12.74 19.91 -11.26
CA GLY A 44 11.65 19.77 -10.29
C GLY A 44 10.83 18.48 -10.47
N VAL A 45 10.54 18.10 -11.71
CA VAL A 45 9.88 16.82 -12.02
C VAL A 45 10.73 15.63 -11.57
N CYS A 46 12.03 15.63 -11.87
CA CYS A 46 12.92 14.56 -11.45
C CYS A 46 13.01 14.46 -9.92
N ALA A 47 13.12 15.60 -9.23
CA ALA A 47 13.20 15.67 -7.78
C ALA A 47 11.92 15.15 -7.12
N LEU A 48 10.75 15.54 -7.62
CA LEU A 48 9.46 15.05 -7.12
C LEU A 48 9.29 13.55 -7.36
N ALA A 49 9.62 13.07 -8.56
CA ALA A 49 9.53 11.65 -8.89
C ALA A 49 10.45 10.80 -7.98
N LEU A 50 11.67 11.28 -7.72
CA LEU A 50 12.60 10.61 -6.80
C LEU A 50 12.09 10.62 -5.35
N LEU A 51 11.46 11.73 -4.91
CA LEU A 51 10.84 11.82 -3.59
C LEU A 51 9.65 10.86 -3.46
N LEU A 52 8.80 10.74 -4.49
CA LEU A 52 7.71 9.75 -4.53
C LEU A 52 8.24 8.32 -4.45
N CYS A 53 9.34 8.03 -5.14
CA CYS A 53 10.02 6.73 -5.07
C CYS A 53 10.51 6.39 -3.65
N LEU A 54 10.86 7.37 -2.82
CA LEU A 54 11.20 7.14 -1.42
C LEU A 54 9.98 7.05 -0.51
N ALA A 55 8.98 7.91 -0.75
CA ALA A 55 7.81 8.02 0.12
C ALA A 55 6.89 6.79 0.00
N MET A 56 6.63 6.28 -1.20
CA MET A 56 5.71 5.16 -1.40
C MET A 56 6.06 3.89 -0.61
N PRO A 57 7.29 3.33 -0.69
CA PRO A 57 7.63 2.13 0.08
C PRO A 57 7.63 2.40 1.59
N ALA A 58 7.99 3.61 2.04
CA ALA A 58 7.95 3.97 3.45
C ALA A 58 6.51 4.08 3.99
N LEU A 59 5.59 4.66 3.23
CA LEU A 59 4.18 4.76 3.58
C LEU A 59 3.52 3.38 3.60
N HIS A 60 3.82 2.52 2.60
CA HIS A 60 3.30 1.16 2.56
C HIS A 60 3.84 0.32 3.73
N LEU A 61 5.11 0.47 4.08
CA LEU A 61 5.70 -0.16 5.26
C LEU A 61 4.98 0.28 6.54
N GLY A 62 4.76 1.58 6.72
CA GLY A 62 4.03 2.11 7.88
C GLY A 62 2.60 1.57 7.99
N TYR A 63 1.90 1.47 6.84
CA TYR A 63 0.57 0.86 6.77
C TYR A 63 0.58 -0.62 7.19
N LEU A 64 1.50 -1.43 6.65
CA LEU A 64 1.62 -2.85 6.99
C LEU A 64 2.00 -3.05 8.45
N LEU A 65 2.92 -2.26 9.00
CA LEU A 65 3.27 -2.31 10.42
C LEU A 65 2.07 -1.97 11.31
N GLY A 66 1.24 -1.01 10.91
CA GLY A 66 -0.03 -0.69 11.58
C GLY A 66 -1.07 -1.81 11.54
N GLN A 67 -0.97 -2.73 10.58
CA GLN A 67 -1.83 -3.91 10.44
C GLN A 67 -1.22 -5.20 11.01
N GLY A 68 -0.12 -5.11 11.76
CA GLY A 68 0.55 -6.29 12.33
C GLY A 68 1.39 -7.09 11.32
N GLY A 69 1.83 -6.45 10.22
CA GLY A 69 2.77 -7.00 9.24
C GLY A 69 2.18 -7.95 8.20
N HIS A 70 0.85 -8.03 8.12
CA HIS A 70 0.15 -8.87 7.14
C HIS A 70 -0.39 -8.00 5.99
N ALA A 71 0.06 -8.27 4.76
CA ALA A 71 -0.67 -7.85 3.57
C ALA A 71 -1.98 -8.66 3.46
N ALA A 72 -2.97 -8.15 2.74
CA ALA A 72 -4.24 -8.86 2.48
C ALA A 72 -4.00 -10.32 2.04
N ALA A 73 -4.92 -11.22 2.42
CA ALA A 73 -4.76 -12.68 2.35
C ALA A 73 -4.08 -13.14 1.03
N PRO A 74 -2.94 -13.85 1.11
CA PRO A 74 -2.16 -14.19 -0.06
C PRO A 74 -2.85 -15.27 -0.90
N VAL A 75 -2.99 -15.00 -2.20
CA VAL A 75 -3.24 -15.98 -3.27
C VAL A 75 -2.11 -17.04 -3.23
N PRO A 76 -2.27 -18.30 -3.71
CA PRO A 76 -1.22 -19.33 -3.60
C PRO A 76 0.18 -18.93 -4.10
N SER A 77 0.28 -18.05 -5.11
CA SER A 77 1.54 -17.46 -5.58
C SER A 77 2.24 -16.58 -4.54
N ALA A 78 1.47 -15.93 -3.67
CA ALA A 78 1.98 -15.10 -2.59
C ALA A 78 2.49 -15.92 -1.39
N LEU A 79 2.05 -17.17 -1.20
CA LEU A 79 2.61 -18.08 -0.18
C LEU A 79 4.04 -18.51 -0.52
N LEU A 80 4.30 -18.83 -1.80
CA LEU A 80 5.67 -19.12 -2.26
C LEU A 80 6.56 -17.89 -2.07
N LEU A 81 6.12 -16.71 -2.51
CA LEU A 81 6.88 -15.46 -2.32
C LEU A 81 7.14 -15.13 -0.85
N GLN A 82 6.18 -15.41 0.04
CA GLN A 82 6.30 -15.18 1.47
C GLN A 82 7.47 -15.96 2.10
N ALA A 83 7.74 -17.18 1.62
CA ALA A 83 8.88 -17.98 2.08
C ALA A 83 10.24 -17.36 1.73
N TRP A 84 10.32 -16.59 0.63
CA TRP A 84 11.55 -15.95 0.16
C TRP A 84 11.77 -14.54 0.71
N LEU A 85 10.77 -13.93 1.36
CA LEU A 85 10.88 -12.57 1.89
C LEU A 85 12.07 -12.35 2.84
N PRO A 86 12.38 -13.25 3.79
CA PRO A 86 13.54 -13.06 4.66
C PRO A 86 14.86 -12.99 3.88
N THR A 87 15.03 -13.87 2.89
CA THR A 87 16.21 -13.91 2.02
C THR A 87 16.31 -12.64 1.17
N LEU A 88 15.18 -12.17 0.63
CA LEU A 88 15.11 -10.92 -0.14
C LEU A 88 15.51 -9.72 0.72
N VAL A 89 14.96 -9.60 1.94
CA VAL A 89 15.29 -8.52 2.87
C VAL A 89 16.76 -8.59 3.29
N LEU A 90 17.32 -9.78 3.50
CA LEU A 90 18.73 -9.95 3.82
C LEU A 90 19.63 -9.49 2.65
N ALA A 91 19.32 -9.92 1.42
CA ALA A 91 20.05 -9.51 0.23
C ALA A 91 19.97 -7.99 0.00
N TRP A 92 18.78 -7.41 0.18
CA TRP A 92 18.59 -5.96 0.13
C TRP A 92 19.42 -5.25 1.20
N SER A 93 19.38 -5.72 2.45
CA SER A 93 20.13 -5.12 3.57
C SER A 93 21.64 -5.17 3.33
N ALA A 94 22.16 -6.27 2.78
CA ALA A 94 23.55 -6.40 2.39
C ALA A 94 23.92 -5.39 1.29
N GLY A 95 23.08 -5.23 0.26
CA GLY A 95 23.27 -4.24 -0.79
C GLY A 95 23.29 -2.80 -0.25
N VAL A 96 22.34 -2.45 0.62
CA VAL A 96 22.30 -1.15 1.31
C VAL A 96 23.57 -0.93 2.14
N ALA A 97 24.06 -1.94 2.87
CA ALA A 97 25.28 -1.83 3.66
C ALA A 97 26.51 -1.53 2.79
N VAL A 98 26.64 -2.19 1.64
CA VAL A 98 27.72 -1.93 0.67
C VAL A 98 27.63 -0.50 0.11
N MET A 99 26.42 -0.05 -0.25
CA MET A 99 26.21 1.32 -0.75
C MET A 99 26.46 2.37 0.33
N ALA A 100 26.05 2.11 1.57
CA ALA A 100 26.31 2.98 2.71
C ALA A 100 27.81 3.07 3.02
N ALA A 101 28.55 1.96 2.99
CA ALA A 101 30.00 1.95 3.15
C ALA A 101 30.69 2.77 2.05
N ARG A 102 30.26 2.63 0.78
CA ARG A 102 30.74 3.44 -0.33
C ARG A 102 30.46 4.94 -0.11
N LEU A 103 29.28 5.29 0.36
CA LEU A 103 28.91 6.68 0.66
C LEU A 103 29.75 7.25 1.80
N LEU A 104 29.92 6.51 2.90
CA LEU A 104 30.75 6.89 4.03
C LEU A 104 32.22 7.07 3.62
N PHE A 105 32.75 6.17 2.78
CA PHE A 105 34.08 6.31 2.21
C PHE A 105 34.19 7.59 1.38
N GLY A 106 33.21 7.88 0.51
CA GLY A 106 33.16 9.13 -0.25
C GLY A 106 33.14 10.38 0.63
N LEU A 107 32.35 10.38 1.71
CA LEU A 107 32.30 11.48 2.67
C LEU A 107 33.64 11.64 3.43
N SER A 108 34.28 10.52 3.80
CA SER A 108 35.59 10.54 4.46
C SER A 108 36.68 11.09 3.54
N TRP A 109 36.65 10.72 2.26
CA TRP A 109 37.56 11.22 1.24
C TRP A 109 37.38 12.74 1.02
N VAL A 110 36.14 13.23 0.96
CA VAL A 110 35.85 14.68 0.91
C VAL A 110 36.35 15.39 2.17
N GLY A 111 36.21 14.77 3.34
CA GLY A 111 36.76 15.28 4.60
C GLY A 111 38.29 15.37 4.57
N GLN A 112 38.96 14.39 3.97
CA GLN A 112 40.41 14.38 3.77
C GLN A 112 40.85 15.49 2.80
N LEU A 113 40.18 15.65 1.65
CA LEU A 113 40.44 16.73 0.70
C LEU A 113 40.37 18.11 1.36
N ARG A 114 39.36 18.34 2.20
CA ARG A 114 39.20 19.61 2.94
C ARG A 114 40.38 19.89 3.89
N ARG A 115 40.94 18.85 4.51
CA ARG A 115 42.09 18.95 5.42
C ARG A 115 43.39 19.22 4.68
N GLN A 116 43.56 18.62 3.50
CA GLN A 116 44.74 18.78 2.64
C GLN A 116 44.72 20.07 1.81
N ALA A 117 43.58 20.78 1.77
CA ALA A 117 43.44 22.00 0.99
C ALA A 117 44.00 23.24 1.71
N GLU A 118 44.80 24.00 0.98
CA GLU A 118 45.48 25.22 1.41
C GLU A 118 44.60 26.47 1.19
N PRO A 119 44.75 27.54 1.98
CA PRO A 119 44.00 28.78 1.76
C PRO A 119 44.37 29.41 0.41
N ALA A 120 43.36 29.92 -0.31
CA ALA A 120 43.61 30.65 -1.55
C ALA A 120 44.17 32.07 -1.28
N PRO A 121 44.91 32.66 -2.23
CA PRO A 121 45.39 34.04 -2.11
C PRO A 121 44.23 35.03 -1.82
N PRO A 122 44.45 36.06 -0.96
CA PRO A 122 43.38 36.97 -0.53
C PRO A 122 42.64 37.65 -1.69
N LEU A 123 43.34 37.97 -2.79
CA LEU A 123 42.76 38.56 -4.00
C LEU A 123 41.64 37.68 -4.58
N TRP A 124 41.82 36.35 -4.58
CA TRP A 124 40.84 35.42 -5.13
C TRP A 124 39.66 35.19 -4.19
N GLN A 125 39.89 35.25 -2.88
CA GLN A 125 38.80 35.27 -1.90
C GLN A 125 37.93 36.52 -2.09
N GLN A 126 38.53 37.71 -2.28
CA GLN A 126 37.79 38.94 -2.54
C GLN A 126 36.96 38.88 -3.83
N ARG A 127 37.51 38.30 -4.91
CA ARG A 127 36.77 38.09 -6.16
C ARG A 127 35.60 37.12 -5.97
N LEU A 128 35.80 36.03 -5.23
CA LEU A 128 34.73 35.10 -4.89
C LEU A 128 33.62 35.80 -4.09
N ASP A 129 33.98 36.61 -3.09
CA ASP A 129 33.02 37.34 -2.25
C ASP A 129 32.21 38.34 -3.08
N ALA A 130 32.85 39.06 -4.02
CA ALA A 130 32.17 39.96 -4.94
C ALA A 130 31.17 39.23 -5.85
N LEU A 131 31.54 38.07 -6.38
CA LEU A 131 30.64 37.22 -7.17
C LEU A 131 29.49 36.68 -6.31
N ALA A 132 29.78 36.23 -5.09
CA ALA A 132 28.78 35.73 -4.15
C ALA A 132 27.73 36.80 -3.84
N GLN A 133 28.16 38.05 -3.60
CA GLN A 133 27.27 39.19 -3.40
C GLN A 133 26.38 39.45 -4.63
N ARG A 134 26.94 39.45 -5.85
CA ARG A 134 26.16 39.59 -7.09
C ARG A 134 25.12 38.49 -7.28
N MET A 135 25.42 37.28 -6.81
CA MET A 135 24.50 36.14 -6.83
C MET A 135 23.53 36.11 -5.64
N GLY A 136 23.53 37.14 -4.79
CA GLY A 136 22.63 37.28 -3.64
C GLY A 136 22.88 36.24 -2.55
N LEU A 137 24.13 35.79 -2.38
CA LEU A 137 24.53 34.89 -1.30
C LEU A 137 24.91 35.71 -0.06
N GLN A 138 24.21 35.47 1.05
CA GLN A 138 24.44 36.16 2.33
C GLN A 138 25.46 35.45 3.23
N ARG A 139 25.89 34.25 2.83
CA ARG A 139 26.78 33.41 3.63
C ARG A 139 28.22 33.64 3.21
N ALA A 140 29.14 33.61 4.18
CA ALA A 140 30.56 33.57 3.88
C ALA A 140 30.93 32.23 3.24
N ILE A 141 31.61 32.28 2.11
CA ILE A 141 32.02 31.11 1.32
C ILE A 141 33.54 31.12 1.26
N THR A 142 34.18 30.06 1.74
CA THR A 142 35.64 30.00 1.75
C THR A 142 36.16 29.46 0.43
N LEU A 143 37.25 30.03 -0.08
CA LEU A 143 38.01 29.50 -1.20
C LEU A 143 39.29 28.83 -0.71
N LYS A 144 39.54 27.60 -1.17
CA LYS A 144 40.80 26.89 -0.91
C LYS A 144 41.36 26.25 -2.17
N LEU A 145 42.66 26.02 -2.17
CA LEU A 145 43.40 25.39 -3.25
C LEU A 145 43.73 23.93 -2.93
N HIS A 146 43.68 23.10 -3.96
CA HIS A 146 44.09 21.69 -3.84
C HIS A 146 44.84 21.24 -5.10
N ALA A 147 46.04 20.69 -4.92
CA ALA A 147 46.90 20.29 -6.04
C ALA A 147 46.41 19.04 -6.78
N GLY A 148 45.71 18.12 -6.09
CA GLY A 148 45.23 16.86 -6.66
C GLY A 148 43.86 16.90 -7.35
N LEU A 149 43.24 18.07 -7.52
CA LEU A 149 41.95 18.21 -8.20
C LEU A 149 42.14 18.64 -9.66
N SER A 150 41.27 18.16 -10.55
CA SER A 150 41.26 18.55 -11.98
C SER A 150 40.14 19.53 -12.33
N THR A 151 39.10 19.61 -11.49
CA THR A 151 37.97 20.52 -11.67
C THR A 151 37.67 21.22 -10.35
N PRO A 152 37.10 22.43 -10.37
CA PRO A 152 36.52 23.03 -9.19
C PRO A 152 35.47 22.11 -8.56
N VAL A 153 35.37 22.12 -7.23
CA VAL A 153 34.38 21.33 -6.50
C VAL A 153 33.85 22.11 -5.31
N THR A 154 32.53 22.15 -5.16
CA THR A 154 31.84 22.68 -3.98
C THR A 154 31.60 21.62 -2.92
N VAL A 155 31.94 21.96 -1.67
CA VAL A 155 31.87 21.06 -0.52
C VAL A 155 31.13 21.71 0.65
N GLY A 156 30.19 20.96 1.23
CA GLY A 156 29.50 21.33 2.47
C GLY A 156 28.32 22.29 2.27
N PHE A 157 27.36 22.21 3.19
CA PHE A 157 26.12 23.00 3.11
C PHE A 157 25.96 24.05 4.23
N TRP A 158 26.44 23.75 5.45
CA TRP A 158 26.44 24.72 6.57
C TRP A 158 27.57 25.76 6.46
N ARG A 159 28.75 25.32 6.00
CA ARG A 159 29.93 26.16 5.75
C ARG A 159 30.46 25.82 4.36
N PRO A 160 29.86 26.38 3.30
CA PRO A 160 30.22 26.06 1.93
C PRO A 160 31.68 26.44 1.65
N LEU A 161 32.38 25.52 1.01
CA LEU A 161 33.79 25.62 0.64
C LEU A 161 33.92 25.34 -0.85
N VAL A 162 34.51 26.27 -1.61
CA VAL A 162 34.90 26.04 -3.00
C VAL A 162 36.35 25.58 -3.00
N LEU A 163 36.60 24.37 -3.50
CA LEU A 163 37.93 23.84 -3.73
C LEU A 163 38.32 24.09 -5.19
N LEU A 164 39.38 24.85 -5.39
CA LEU A 164 39.90 25.20 -6.71
C LEU A 164 41.21 24.43 -6.99
N PRO A 165 41.35 23.78 -8.15
CA PRO A 165 42.64 23.25 -8.59
C PRO A 165 43.72 24.33 -8.66
N ALA A 166 44.88 24.07 -8.06
CA ALA A 166 46.01 25.00 -8.12
C ALA A 166 46.50 25.22 -9.57
N SER A 167 46.34 24.23 -10.45
CA SER A 167 46.70 24.31 -11.88
C SER A 167 45.88 25.34 -12.66
N LEU A 168 44.62 25.56 -12.29
CA LEU A 168 43.76 26.54 -12.97
C LEU A 168 44.16 27.97 -12.66
N LEU A 169 44.70 28.21 -11.47
CA LEU A 169 45.21 29.52 -11.06
C LEU A 169 46.39 29.99 -11.91
N SER A 170 47.27 29.07 -12.32
CA SER A 170 48.43 29.37 -13.17
C SER A 170 48.12 29.28 -14.67
N GLY A 171 47.13 28.46 -15.06
CA GLY A 171 46.90 28.09 -16.46
C GLY A 171 45.67 28.70 -17.13
N MET A 172 44.82 29.43 -16.41
CA MET A 172 43.55 29.95 -16.96
C MET A 172 43.46 31.49 -16.83
N PRO A 173 43.02 32.20 -17.89
CA PRO A 173 42.75 33.63 -17.81
C PRO A 173 41.74 33.98 -16.72
N VAL A 174 41.99 35.10 -16.05
CA VAL A 174 41.18 35.56 -14.91
C VAL A 174 39.67 35.61 -15.19
N PRO A 175 39.19 36.16 -16.32
CA PRO A 175 37.74 36.20 -16.59
C PRO A 175 37.10 34.81 -16.75
N LEU A 176 37.86 33.82 -17.24
CA LEU A 176 37.36 32.44 -17.37
C LEU A 176 37.32 31.76 -16.00
N LEU A 177 38.30 32.02 -15.14
CA LEU A 177 38.30 31.49 -13.77
C LEU A 177 37.13 32.04 -12.95
N GLU A 178 36.83 33.35 -13.08
CA GLU A 178 35.63 33.96 -12.49
C GLU A 178 34.34 33.31 -12.97
N ALA A 179 34.27 32.92 -14.24
CA ALA A 179 33.11 32.22 -14.78
C ALA A 179 32.92 30.83 -14.15
N LEU A 180 34.01 30.08 -13.94
CA LEU A 180 33.97 28.81 -13.21
C LEU A 180 33.58 28.99 -11.74
N LEU A 181 34.09 30.03 -11.08
CA LEU A 181 33.70 30.34 -9.70
C LEU A 181 32.21 30.72 -9.60
N ALA A 182 31.68 31.47 -10.56
CA ALA A 182 30.24 31.77 -10.62
C ALA A 182 29.38 30.50 -10.78
N HIS A 183 29.85 29.52 -11.58
CA HIS A 183 29.21 28.21 -11.71
C HIS A 183 29.19 27.45 -10.38
N GLU A 184 30.31 27.38 -9.66
CA GLU A 184 30.37 26.75 -8.34
C GLU A 184 29.48 27.47 -7.32
N LEU A 185 29.46 28.80 -7.32
CA LEU A 185 28.57 29.58 -6.46
C LEU A 185 27.08 29.32 -6.75
N ALA A 186 26.71 28.98 -7.99
CA ALA A 186 25.35 28.58 -8.33
C ALA A 186 24.95 27.28 -7.60
N HIS A 187 25.85 26.30 -7.48
CA HIS A 187 25.62 25.09 -6.70
C HIS A 187 25.45 25.38 -5.20
N VAL A 188 26.22 26.32 -4.65
CA VAL A 188 26.08 26.77 -3.26
C VAL A 188 24.71 27.41 -3.03
N ARG A 189 24.28 28.30 -3.93
CA ARG A 189 22.97 28.98 -3.86
C ARG A 189 21.79 28.01 -3.88
N ARG A 190 21.93 26.91 -4.62
CA ARG A 190 20.88 25.89 -4.79
C ARG A 190 20.94 24.75 -3.79
N TRP A 191 21.91 24.75 -2.88
CA TRP A 191 22.09 23.70 -1.88
C TRP A 191 22.35 22.33 -2.52
N ASP A 192 23.00 22.32 -3.68
CA ASP A 192 23.16 21.12 -4.50
C ASP A 192 23.96 20.02 -3.79
N TYR A 193 24.83 20.38 -2.84
CA TYR A 193 25.51 19.42 -1.96
C TYR A 193 24.53 18.57 -1.12
N LEU A 194 23.54 19.22 -0.47
CA LEU A 194 22.55 18.53 0.36
C LEU A 194 21.66 17.63 -0.51
N VAL A 195 21.22 18.16 -1.66
CA VAL A 195 20.44 17.38 -2.63
C VAL A 195 21.24 16.17 -3.10
N ASN A 196 22.53 16.32 -3.42
CA ASN A 196 23.37 15.22 -3.85
C ASN A 196 23.52 14.14 -2.77
N LEU A 197 23.59 14.54 -1.50
CA LEU A 197 23.60 13.62 -0.37
C LEU A 197 22.28 12.84 -0.27
N LEU A 198 21.15 13.52 -0.33
CA LEU A 198 19.82 12.88 -0.32
C LEU A 198 19.62 11.95 -1.52
N GLN A 199 20.08 12.37 -2.70
CA GLN A 199 20.07 11.56 -3.91
C GLN A 199 20.96 10.31 -3.77
N SER A 200 22.13 10.43 -3.12
CA SER A 200 23.01 9.28 -2.85
C SER A 200 22.39 8.31 -1.84
N VAL A 201 21.66 8.81 -0.84
CA VAL A 201 20.87 7.98 0.09
C VAL A 201 19.75 7.26 -0.66
N ALA A 202 19.07 7.95 -1.58
CA ALA A 202 18.03 7.34 -2.40
C ALA A 202 18.57 6.23 -3.31
N GLU A 203 19.69 6.48 -3.99
CA GLU A 203 20.41 5.48 -4.78
C GLU A 203 20.88 4.30 -3.91
N ALA A 204 21.29 4.53 -2.67
CA ALA A 204 21.71 3.47 -1.75
C ALA A 204 20.55 2.57 -1.30
N LEU A 205 19.41 3.17 -0.93
CA LEU A 205 18.23 2.43 -0.46
C LEU A 205 17.53 1.66 -1.59
N LEU A 206 17.51 2.24 -2.79
CA LEU A 206 16.79 1.73 -3.96
C LEU A 206 17.75 1.29 -5.08
N PHE A 207 18.95 0.83 -4.72
CA PHE A 207 20.05 0.51 -5.64
C PHE A 207 19.68 -0.50 -6.73
N PHE A 208 18.71 -1.37 -6.47
CA PHE A 208 18.26 -2.41 -7.39
C PHE A 208 17.36 -1.87 -8.52
N HIS A 209 16.85 -0.63 -8.41
CA HIS A 209 15.80 -0.15 -9.30
C HIS A 209 16.32 0.77 -10.42
N PRO A 210 16.19 0.39 -11.72
CA PRO A 210 16.77 1.15 -12.84
C PRO A 210 16.15 2.55 -13.03
N VAL A 211 14.86 2.73 -12.71
CA VAL A 211 14.21 4.05 -12.79
C VAL A 211 14.86 5.06 -11.84
N VAL A 212 15.29 4.61 -10.65
CA VAL A 212 15.94 5.50 -9.68
C VAL A 212 17.27 5.99 -10.23
N TRP A 213 18.08 5.10 -10.82
CA TRP A 213 19.32 5.47 -11.50
C TRP A 213 19.09 6.41 -12.68
N TRP A 214 18.06 6.16 -13.49
CA TRP A 214 17.70 7.03 -14.61
C TRP A 214 17.25 8.42 -14.15
N LEU A 215 16.33 8.52 -13.17
CA LEU A 215 15.87 9.79 -12.59
C LEU A 215 17.03 10.57 -11.97
N SER A 216 17.86 9.88 -11.19
CA SER A 216 19.04 10.44 -10.54
C SER A 216 20.06 10.96 -11.56
N GLY A 217 20.33 10.18 -12.62
CA GLY A 217 21.17 10.60 -13.74
C GLY A 217 20.62 11.81 -14.47
N ARG A 218 19.30 11.85 -14.73
CA ARG A 218 18.65 12.99 -15.38
C ARG A 218 18.72 14.25 -14.51
N MET A 219 18.46 14.10 -13.22
CA MET A 219 18.53 15.18 -12.23
C MET A 219 19.94 15.80 -12.17
N ARG A 220 21.00 14.99 -12.29
CA ARG A 220 22.38 15.49 -12.42
C ARG A 220 22.57 16.37 -13.66
N ILE A 221 22.08 15.94 -14.82
CA ILE A 221 22.19 16.70 -16.07
C ILE A 221 21.45 18.05 -15.96
N GLU A 222 20.20 18.02 -15.49
CA GLU A 222 19.40 19.25 -15.36
C GLU A 222 20.00 20.21 -14.30
N ARG A 223 20.64 19.67 -13.26
CA ARG A 223 21.32 20.46 -12.23
C ARG A 223 22.45 21.29 -12.80
N GLU A 224 23.27 20.72 -13.68
CA GLU A 224 24.36 21.44 -14.37
C GLU A 224 23.81 22.58 -15.24
N LEU A 225 22.73 22.32 -16.00
CA LEU A 225 22.11 23.33 -16.87
C LEU A 225 21.54 24.52 -16.07
N VAL A 226 20.95 24.26 -14.90
CA VAL A 226 20.45 25.33 -14.03
C VAL A 226 21.61 26.11 -13.40
N ALA A 227 22.72 25.46 -13.05
CA ALA A 227 23.91 26.13 -12.54
C ALA A 227 24.54 27.03 -13.60
N ASP A 228 24.63 26.55 -14.85
CA ASP A 228 25.09 27.33 -16.00
C ASP A 228 24.23 28.58 -16.24
N GLU A 229 22.90 28.43 -16.20
CA GLU A 229 21.96 29.55 -16.36
C GLU A 229 22.18 30.63 -15.29
N LEU A 230 22.32 30.23 -14.01
CA LEU A 230 22.55 31.17 -12.91
C LEU A 230 23.90 31.88 -13.01
N ALA A 231 24.95 31.16 -13.39
CA ALA A 231 26.27 31.74 -13.58
C ALA A 231 26.29 32.71 -14.76
N ALA A 232 25.68 32.35 -15.90
CA ALA A 232 25.58 33.22 -17.07
C ALA A 232 24.84 34.52 -16.76
N VAL A 233 23.73 34.45 -16.01
CA VAL A 233 22.98 35.64 -15.56
C VAL A 233 23.83 36.53 -14.64
N ALA A 234 24.58 35.95 -13.71
CA ALA A 234 25.43 36.70 -12.78
C ALA A 234 26.62 37.38 -13.47
N LEU A 235 27.15 36.76 -14.53
CA LEU A 235 28.26 37.29 -15.32
C LEU A 235 27.80 38.28 -16.41
N GLN A 236 26.50 38.27 -16.77
CA GLN A 236 25.94 38.97 -17.93
C GLN A 236 26.64 38.64 -19.27
N ASP A 237 27.32 37.49 -19.33
CA ASP A 237 28.17 37.09 -20.44
C ASP A 237 28.18 35.54 -20.56
N PRO A 238 27.20 34.95 -21.26
CA PRO A 238 27.11 33.50 -21.44
C PRO A 238 28.26 32.92 -22.28
N GLN A 239 28.85 33.71 -23.18
CA GLN A 239 29.96 33.28 -24.03
C GLN A 239 31.22 33.04 -23.19
N ARG A 240 31.48 33.91 -22.21
CA ARG A 240 32.58 33.72 -21.26
C ARG A 240 32.48 32.40 -20.50
N LEU A 241 31.28 32.03 -20.04
CA LEU A 241 31.07 30.75 -19.38
C LEU A 241 31.28 29.57 -20.34
N ALA A 242 30.79 29.65 -21.58
CA ALA A 242 31.02 28.62 -22.58
C ALA A 242 32.52 28.42 -22.88
N HIS A 243 33.29 29.50 -23.02
CA HIS A 243 34.75 29.44 -23.19
C HIS A 243 35.45 28.86 -21.96
N ALA A 244 35.01 29.21 -20.75
CA ALA A 244 35.58 28.68 -19.52
C ALA A 244 35.35 27.16 -19.39
N LEU A 245 34.14 26.68 -19.70
CA LEU A 245 33.80 25.25 -19.73
C LEU A 245 34.60 24.50 -20.80
N HIS A 246 34.77 25.10 -21.98
CA HIS A 246 35.61 24.53 -23.03
C HIS A 246 37.07 24.45 -22.61
N ALA A 247 37.65 25.53 -22.07
CA ALA A 247 39.03 25.56 -21.59
C ALA A 247 39.26 24.53 -20.46
N LEU A 248 38.29 24.35 -19.56
CA LEU A 248 38.34 23.32 -18.52
C LEU A 248 38.32 21.91 -19.13
N SER A 249 37.56 21.67 -20.19
CA SER A 249 37.50 20.37 -20.86
C SER A 249 38.78 19.96 -21.58
N GLN A 250 39.61 20.94 -21.95
CA GLN A 250 40.90 20.73 -22.62
C GLN A 250 42.04 20.47 -21.62
N GLN A 251 41.81 20.66 -20.32
CA GLN A 251 42.81 20.35 -19.29
C GLN A 251 42.97 18.82 -19.16
N PRO A 252 44.21 18.29 -19.13
CA PRO A 252 44.44 16.86 -18.98
C PRO A 252 43.91 16.39 -17.62
N ALA A 253 42.85 15.57 -17.65
CA ALA A 253 42.37 14.92 -16.44
C ALA A 253 43.37 13.84 -16.00
N PRO A 254 43.68 13.70 -14.70
CA PRO A 254 44.50 12.59 -14.22
C PRO A 254 43.81 11.27 -14.58
N VAL A 255 44.53 10.40 -15.29
CA VAL A 255 44.05 9.09 -15.74
C VAL A 255 43.70 8.24 -14.52
N ARG A 256 42.43 8.18 -14.14
CA ARG A 256 41.92 7.16 -13.21
C ARG A 256 41.41 5.98 -14.04
N HIS A 257 42.07 4.84 -13.87
CA HIS A 257 41.74 3.56 -14.48
C HIS A 257 40.27 3.21 -14.20
N GLY A 258 39.47 3.05 -15.25
CA GLY A 258 38.06 2.66 -15.17
C GLY A 258 37.44 2.50 -16.55
N LEU A 259 37.03 1.26 -16.86
CA LEU A 259 36.48 0.68 -18.09
C LEU A 259 35.26 1.38 -18.77
N LEU A 260 35.00 2.67 -18.57
CA LEU A 260 33.89 3.37 -19.22
C LEU A 260 34.37 4.69 -19.84
N MET A 261 34.87 4.57 -21.06
CA MET A 261 35.14 5.67 -21.98
C MET A 261 33.97 5.79 -22.95
N SER A 262 33.01 6.67 -22.67
CA SER A 262 32.07 7.29 -23.63
C SER A 262 30.91 7.97 -22.89
N ALA A 263 30.69 9.27 -23.19
CA ALA A 263 29.50 10.11 -22.95
C ALA A 263 29.81 11.53 -22.43
N ARG A 264 31.04 11.82 -21.95
CA ARG A 264 31.37 13.16 -21.40
C ARG A 264 31.31 14.29 -22.44
N GLY A 265 31.71 14.03 -23.70
CA GLY A 265 31.73 15.05 -24.76
C GLY A 265 30.35 15.56 -25.20
N GLY A 266 29.35 14.66 -25.28
CA GLY A 266 27.99 15.03 -25.69
C GLY A 266 27.27 15.91 -24.66
N LEU A 267 27.55 15.73 -23.37
CA LEU A 267 26.98 16.54 -22.29
C LEU A 267 27.55 17.97 -22.26
N LEU A 268 28.84 18.14 -22.57
CA LEU A 268 29.48 19.46 -22.66
C LEU A 268 28.93 20.27 -23.84
N LEU A 269 28.81 19.64 -25.02
CA LEU A 269 28.28 20.30 -26.21
C LEU A 269 26.84 20.78 -25.99
N ALA A 270 26.00 19.94 -25.37
CA ALA A 270 24.62 20.32 -25.04
C ALA A 270 24.55 21.54 -24.10
N ARG A 271 25.45 21.62 -23.10
CA ARG A 271 25.54 22.78 -22.20
C ARG A 271 25.95 24.05 -22.94
N ILE A 272 26.99 23.97 -23.78
CA ILE A 272 27.49 25.10 -24.58
C ILE A 272 26.40 25.59 -25.56
N GLN A 273 25.72 24.68 -26.26
CA GLN A 273 24.62 25.01 -27.17
C GLN A 273 23.48 25.71 -26.43
N GLN A 274 23.09 25.21 -25.25
CA GLN A 274 22.03 25.81 -24.43
C GLN A 274 22.40 27.22 -23.94
N LEU A 275 23.69 27.48 -23.63
CA LEU A 275 24.19 28.79 -23.22
C LEU A 275 24.19 29.82 -24.36
N LEU A 276 24.59 29.39 -25.57
CA LEU A 276 24.71 30.28 -26.73
C LEU A 276 23.38 30.52 -27.45
N ALA A 277 22.45 29.57 -27.38
CA ALA A 277 21.13 29.64 -28.00
C ALA A 277 20.05 29.17 -27.01
N PRO A 278 19.68 29.99 -26.01
CA PRO A 278 18.64 29.64 -25.06
C PRO A 278 17.29 29.49 -25.77
N GLN A 279 16.66 28.32 -25.63
CA GLN A 279 15.31 28.11 -26.17
C GLN A 279 14.28 28.95 -25.39
N PRO A 280 13.27 29.53 -26.06
CA PRO A 280 12.23 30.30 -25.39
C PRO A 280 11.45 29.41 -24.42
N ALA A 281 11.42 29.80 -23.14
CA ALA A 281 10.74 29.05 -22.10
C ALA A 281 9.22 29.20 -22.26
N THR A 282 8.51 28.11 -22.56
CA THR A 282 7.05 28.10 -22.51
C THR A 282 6.56 28.12 -21.05
N PRO A 283 5.48 28.85 -20.71
CA PRO A 283 4.95 28.90 -19.35
C PRO A 283 4.36 27.54 -18.95
N ALA A 284 5.20 26.74 -18.28
CA ALA A 284 4.98 25.32 -17.98
C ALA A 284 3.92 25.03 -16.90
N TRP A 285 3.43 26.03 -16.16
CA TRP A 285 2.46 25.81 -15.09
C TRP A 285 1.13 25.24 -15.59
N LYS A 286 0.73 25.58 -16.83
CA LYS A 286 -0.49 25.06 -17.48
C LYS A 286 -0.42 23.55 -17.79
N LEU A 287 0.78 22.96 -17.82
CA LEU A 287 0.99 21.52 -18.12
C LEU A 287 1.47 20.71 -16.91
N ALA A 288 2.10 21.35 -15.92
CA ALA A 288 2.59 20.67 -14.71
C ALA A 288 1.46 20.30 -13.72
N MET A 289 0.41 21.13 -13.59
CA MET A 289 -0.72 20.87 -12.70
C MET A 289 -1.50 19.57 -13.01
N PRO A 290 -1.94 19.30 -14.25
CA PRO A 290 -2.71 18.08 -14.53
C PRO A 290 -1.87 16.80 -14.31
N ALA A 291 -0.56 16.86 -14.52
CA ALA A 291 0.30 15.71 -14.30
C ALA A 291 0.64 15.46 -12.83
N LEU A 292 0.77 16.53 -12.03
CA LEU A 292 0.84 16.44 -10.57
C LEU A 292 -0.48 15.88 -10.00
N LEU A 293 -1.62 16.30 -10.55
CA LEU A 293 -2.94 15.78 -10.20
C LEU A 293 -3.11 14.30 -10.56
N VAL A 294 -2.59 13.84 -11.71
CA VAL A 294 -2.61 12.42 -12.08
C VAL A 294 -1.70 11.59 -11.16
N ALA A 295 -0.51 12.08 -10.81
CA ALA A 295 0.38 11.42 -9.84
C ALA A 295 -0.20 11.41 -8.41
N CYS A 296 -0.88 12.48 -8.00
CA CYS A 296 -1.60 12.52 -6.72
C CYS A 296 -2.85 11.63 -6.75
N ALA A 297 -3.55 11.54 -7.88
CA ALA A 297 -4.71 10.68 -8.05
C ALA A 297 -4.32 9.20 -8.01
N THR A 298 -3.20 8.79 -8.61
CA THR A 298 -2.71 7.40 -8.51
C THR A 298 -2.33 7.05 -7.07
N VAL A 299 -1.70 7.98 -6.32
CA VAL A 299 -1.42 7.80 -4.88
C VAL A 299 -2.72 7.75 -4.06
N ALA A 300 -3.69 8.64 -4.33
CA ALA A 300 -4.98 8.68 -3.64
C ALA A 300 -5.83 7.42 -3.91
N MET A 301 -5.77 6.87 -5.13
CA MET A 301 -6.42 5.61 -5.49
C MET A 301 -5.81 4.40 -4.77
N GLN A 302 -4.54 4.45 -4.33
CA GLN A 302 -3.98 3.38 -3.49
C GLN A 302 -4.40 3.50 -2.02
N VAL A 303 -4.61 4.72 -1.52
CA VAL A 303 -5.15 4.96 -0.16
C VAL A 303 -6.64 4.62 -0.08
N HIS A 304 -7.42 4.89 -1.15
CA HIS A 304 -8.86 4.62 -1.21
C HIS A 304 -9.23 3.27 -1.84
N GLY A 305 -8.32 2.62 -2.57
CA GLY A 305 -8.56 1.28 -3.14
C GLY A 305 -8.73 0.18 -2.08
N HIS A 306 -8.41 0.49 -0.82
CA HIS A 306 -8.58 -0.39 0.35
C HIS A 306 -9.67 0.08 1.34
N THR A 307 -10.43 1.13 1.05
CA THR A 307 -11.65 1.42 1.83
C THR A 307 -12.72 0.40 1.47
N GLU A 308 -12.69 -0.74 2.16
CA GLU A 308 -13.76 -1.73 2.10
C GLU A 308 -15.13 -1.07 2.42
N PRO A 309 -16.21 -1.38 1.67
CA PRO A 309 -17.58 -0.97 2.01
C PRO A 309 -18.00 -1.40 3.43
N ALA A 310 -17.32 -2.39 4.00
CA ALA A 310 -17.38 -2.78 5.41
C ALA A 310 -17.24 -1.59 6.38
N ARG A 311 -16.32 -0.64 6.13
CA ARG A 311 -16.06 0.48 7.03
C ARG A 311 -17.15 1.55 6.99
N GLN A 312 -17.78 1.77 5.83
CA GLN A 312 -18.93 2.66 5.68
C GLN A 312 -20.18 2.12 6.40
N ILE A 313 -20.42 0.81 6.35
CA ILE A 313 -21.53 0.15 7.06
C ILE A 313 -21.39 0.35 8.57
N VAL A 314 -20.19 0.16 9.14
CA VAL A 314 -19.95 0.36 10.59
C VAL A 314 -20.11 1.83 11.02
N GLN A 315 -19.71 2.79 10.17
CA GLN A 315 -19.83 4.23 10.49
C GLN A 315 -21.25 4.77 10.32
N GLN A 316 -22.04 4.26 9.38
CA GLN A 316 -23.45 4.65 9.20
C GLN A 316 -24.38 3.99 10.22
N ALA A 317 -24.00 2.84 10.78
CA ALA A 317 -24.71 2.21 11.91
C ALA A 317 -24.63 3.04 13.21
N ALA A 318 -23.64 3.93 13.34
CA ALA A 318 -23.59 4.95 14.40
C ALA A 318 -24.61 6.08 14.09
N LEU A 319 -25.87 5.80 14.40
CA LEU A 319 -27.11 6.54 14.13
C LEU A 319 -27.05 8.09 14.26
N PRO A 320 -27.56 8.85 13.27
CA PRO A 320 -28.58 9.86 13.52
C PRO A 320 -29.96 9.19 13.65
N LYS A 321 -30.89 9.80 14.42
CA LYS A 321 -32.30 9.38 14.61
C LYS A 321 -32.94 8.90 13.28
N LEU A 322 -32.92 7.60 13.01
CA LEU A 322 -33.68 7.02 11.91
C LEU A 322 -35.16 7.03 12.29
N ALA A 323 -35.98 7.49 11.34
CA ALA A 323 -37.42 7.58 11.45
C ALA A 323 -37.98 6.31 12.10
N GLN A 324 -38.71 6.50 13.20
CA GLN A 324 -39.48 5.44 13.85
C GLN A 324 -40.45 4.90 12.81
N LEU A 325 -40.11 3.76 12.20
CA LEU A 325 -41.08 2.92 11.51
C LEU A 325 -42.18 2.54 12.51
N PRO A 326 -43.41 2.27 12.05
CA PRO A 326 -44.51 1.86 12.92
C PRO A 326 -44.04 0.74 13.84
N ALA A 327 -44.48 0.76 15.10
CA ALA A 327 -44.06 -0.16 16.16
C ALA A 327 -44.31 -1.63 15.76
N LEU A 328 -43.40 -2.19 14.96
CA LEU A 328 -43.38 -3.58 14.59
C LEU A 328 -43.04 -4.35 15.86
N SER A 329 -44.02 -5.07 16.38
CA SER A 329 -43.81 -6.02 17.46
C SER A 329 -42.93 -7.14 16.90
N LEU A 330 -41.63 -7.07 17.21
CA LEU A 330 -40.62 -8.05 16.81
C LEU A 330 -40.05 -8.67 18.07
N SER A 331 -39.79 -9.98 18.03
CA SER A 331 -39.20 -10.72 19.15
C SER A 331 -37.68 -10.54 19.27
N ALA A 332 -36.99 -10.32 18.15
CA ALA A 332 -35.55 -10.09 18.14
C ALA A 332 -35.17 -8.86 18.97
N ARG A 333 -34.25 -9.03 19.92
CA ARG A 333 -33.78 -7.93 20.78
C ARG A 333 -32.79 -7.02 20.08
N HIS A 334 -31.94 -7.59 19.22
CA HIS A 334 -30.92 -6.86 18.48
C HIS A 334 -31.08 -7.11 16.99
N MET A 335 -31.23 -6.05 16.19
CA MET A 335 -31.41 -6.16 14.75
C MET A 335 -30.78 -5.02 13.97
N LEU A 336 -30.41 -5.33 12.74
CA LEU A 336 -30.08 -4.36 11.72
C LEU A 336 -30.62 -4.81 10.37
N VAL A 337 -31.21 -3.88 9.63
CA VAL A 337 -31.67 -4.07 8.25
C VAL A 337 -31.10 -2.95 7.41
N LEU A 338 -30.41 -3.29 6.32
CA LEU A 338 -29.77 -2.33 5.43
C LEU A 338 -29.93 -2.72 3.96
N ASP A 339 -29.87 -1.72 3.07
CA ASP A 339 -29.79 -1.94 1.62
C ASP A 339 -28.34 -2.12 1.13
N ASP A 340 -28.17 -2.31 -0.17
CA ASP A 340 -26.88 -2.49 -0.84
C ASP A 340 -25.97 -1.26 -0.81
N THR A 341 -26.53 -0.05 -0.59
CA THR A 341 -25.77 1.18 -0.42
C THR A 341 -25.20 1.34 0.99
N GLY A 342 -25.61 0.48 1.92
CA GLY A 342 -25.27 0.57 3.34
C GLY A 342 -26.24 1.43 4.15
N ARG A 343 -27.28 2.00 3.52
CA ARG A 343 -28.32 2.78 4.21
C ARG A 343 -29.08 1.86 5.15
N VAL A 344 -29.13 2.25 6.42
CA VAL A 344 -29.90 1.54 7.45
C VAL A 344 -31.39 1.81 7.24
N LEU A 345 -32.16 0.74 7.05
CA LEU A 345 -33.60 0.75 6.86
C LEU A 345 -34.33 0.55 8.19
N MET A 346 -33.82 -0.35 9.05
CA MET A 346 -34.36 -0.63 10.39
C MET A 346 -33.23 -0.98 11.34
N ALA A 347 -33.32 -0.57 12.60
CA ALA A 347 -32.38 -0.95 13.64
C ALA A 347 -33.08 -1.05 15.01
N ARG A 348 -32.64 -2.00 15.83
CA ARG A 348 -32.98 -2.09 17.27
C ARG A 348 -31.75 -2.60 17.98
N ASP A 349 -31.21 -1.80 18.91
CA ASP A 349 -30.04 -2.16 19.72
C ASP A 349 -28.91 -2.86 18.92
N ALA A 350 -28.62 -2.30 17.73
CA ALA A 350 -27.79 -2.95 16.72
C ALA A 350 -26.30 -3.06 17.12
N ASP A 351 -25.92 -2.32 18.15
CA ASP A 351 -24.56 -2.15 18.65
C ASP A 351 -24.24 -2.99 19.89
N ALA A 352 -25.24 -3.69 20.44
CA ALA A 352 -25.07 -4.58 21.58
C ALA A 352 -24.18 -5.78 21.23
N ILE A 353 -23.23 -6.08 22.11
CA ILE A 353 -22.32 -7.23 21.98
C ILE A 353 -23.03 -8.44 22.57
N VAL A 354 -23.46 -9.36 21.70
CA VAL A 354 -24.20 -10.56 22.08
C VAL A 354 -23.65 -11.82 21.41
N PRO A 355 -23.87 -13.00 21.99
CA PRO A 355 -23.50 -14.26 21.35
C PRO A 355 -24.21 -14.43 20.00
N ILE A 356 -23.48 -14.87 18.97
CA ILE A 356 -24.02 -15.03 17.60
C ILE A 356 -24.18 -16.47 17.13
N ALA A 357 -23.84 -17.43 17.99
CA ALA A 357 -23.95 -18.86 17.75
C ALA A 357 -23.42 -19.26 16.34
N SER A 358 -24.14 -20.13 15.62
CA SER A 358 -23.70 -20.66 14.32
C SER A 358 -23.54 -19.64 13.19
N ILE A 359 -23.86 -18.34 13.39
CA ILE A 359 -23.47 -17.29 12.43
C ILE A 359 -21.94 -17.25 12.28
N THR A 360 -21.18 -17.63 13.33
CA THR A 360 -19.72 -17.86 13.29
C THR A 360 -19.28 -18.68 12.07
N LYS A 361 -20.05 -19.65 11.61
CA LYS A 361 -19.65 -20.53 10.50
C LYS A 361 -19.48 -19.80 9.17
N LEU A 362 -20.06 -18.61 9.00
CA LEU A 362 -19.75 -17.75 7.84
C LEU A 362 -18.28 -17.31 7.85
N MET A 363 -17.75 -16.92 9.02
CA MET A 363 -16.34 -16.57 9.17
C MET A 363 -15.43 -17.79 8.96
N THR A 364 -15.83 -18.95 9.51
CA THR A 364 -15.11 -20.22 9.28
C THR A 364 -15.04 -20.58 7.81
N ALA A 365 -16.15 -20.48 7.08
CA ALA A 365 -16.17 -20.76 5.64
C ALA A 365 -15.29 -19.78 4.85
N MET A 366 -15.33 -18.49 5.18
CA MET A 366 -14.45 -17.49 4.53
C MET A 366 -12.97 -17.84 4.76
N VAL A 367 -12.55 -18.14 5.99
CA VAL A 367 -11.16 -18.51 6.31
C VAL A 367 -10.71 -19.76 5.56
N VAL A 368 -11.57 -20.77 5.46
CA VAL A 368 -11.27 -22.02 4.74
C VAL A 368 -11.15 -21.78 3.23
N LEU A 369 -12.06 -21.01 2.65
CA LEU A 369 -12.07 -20.72 1.21
C LEU A 369 -10.90 -19.81 0.81
N GLU A 370 -10.53 -18.83 1.64
CA GLU A 370 -9.38 -17.95 1.40
C GLU A 370 -8.05 -18.70 1.40
N ALA A 371 -7.94 -19.81 2.13
CA ALA A 371 -6.75 -20.64 2.11
C ALA A 371 -6.55 -21.39 0.79
N GLY A 372 -7.50 -21.33 -0.16
CA GLY A 372 -7.36 -21.92 -1.50
C GLY A 372 -7.16 -23.43 -1.51
N LEU A 373 -7.66 -24.12 -0.47
CA LEU A 373 -7.47 -25.55 -0.30
C LEU A 373 -8.30 -26.35 -1.31
N ASP A 374 -7.76 -27.48 -1.78
CA ASP A 374 -8.49 -28.38 -2.67
C ASP A 374 -9.81 -28.86 -2.04
N LEU A 375 -10.95 -28.53 -2.66
CA LEU A 375 -12.26 -28.91 -2.16
C LEU A 375 -12.54 -30.41 -2.26
N GLN A 376 -11.78 -31.16 -3.06
CA GLN A 376 -11.91 -32.61 -3.19
C GLN A 376 -11.08 -33.37 -2.16
N ALA A 377 -10.14 -32.72 -1.49
CA ALA A 377 -9.28 -33.40 -0.53
C ALA A 377 -10.11 -33.98 0.64
N PRO A 378 -9.75 -35.19 1.10
CA PRO A 378 -10.51 -35.89 2.13
C PRO A 378 -10.35 -35.22 3.51
N VAL A 379 -11.46 -35.02 4.19
CA VAL A 379 -11.55 -34.57 5.59
C VAL A 379 -12.11 -35.70 6.43
N LYS A 380 -11.27 -36.27 7.30
CA LYS A 380 -11.68 -37.31 8.26
C LYS A 380 -12.27 -36.67 9.51
N ILE A 381 -13.50 -37.06 9.85
CA ILE A 381 -14.21 -36.69 11.08
C ILE A 381 -13.73 -37.57 12.23
N ILE A 382 -13.43 -36.96 13.37
CA ILE A 382 -12.97 -37.64 14.59
C ILE A 382 -13.77 -37.18 15.82
N ALA A 383 -13.63 -37.90 16.94
CA ALA A 383 -14.31 -37.58 18.20
C ALA A 383 -14.05 -36.13 18.68
N ALA A 384 -12.84 -35.61 18.45
CA ALA A 384 -12.47 -34.25 18.81
C ALA A 384 -13.21 -33.14 18.03
N ASP A 385 -13.88 -33.48 16.92
CA ASP A 385 -14.69 -32.52 16.13
C ASP A 385 -16.04 -32.20 16.79
N GLY A 386 -16.28 -32.71 18.00
CA GLY A 386 -17.47 -32.44 18.78
C GLY A 386 -18.46 -33.60 18.79
N ARG A 387 -19.46 -33.47 19.66
CA ARG A 387 -20.47 -34.51 19.90
C ARG A 387 -21.37 -34.67 18.68
N ARG A 388 -21.66 -35.92 18.33
CA ARG A 388 -22.66 -36.26 17.31
C ARG A 388 -24.05 -35.91 17.84
N GLY A 389 -24.68 -34.90 17.24
CA GLY A 389 -26.09 -34.58 17.49
C GLY A 389 -27.03 -35.59 16.84
N GLY A 390 -28.28 -35.66 17.30
CA GLY A 390 -29.28 -36.60 16.76
C GLY A 390 -29.59 -36.44 15.27
N GLN A 391 -29.34 -35.24 14.71
CA GLN A 391 -29.51 -34.94 13.28
C GLN A 391 -28.18 -35.01 12.49
N SER A 392 -27.06 -35.31 13.15
CA SER A 392 -25.74 -35.31 12.51
C SER A 392 -25.55 -36.56 11.65
N VAL A 393 -25.25 -36.33 10.37
CA VAL A 393 -24.96 -37.36 9.37
C VAL A 393 -23.51 -37.82 9.36
N LEU A 394 -22.66 -37.28 10.25
CA LEU A 394 -21.22 -37.54 10.31
C LEU A 394 -20.84 -38.40 11.52
N PRO A 395 -20.70 -39.74 11.36
CA PRO A 395 -20.14 -40.60 12.39
C PRO A 395 -18.61 -40.43 12.52
N ASP A 396 -18.06 -40.92 13.63
CA ASP A 396 -16.62 -40.97 13.85
C ASP A 396 -15.94 -41.84 12.79
N GLY A 397 -14.84 -41.36 12.22
CA GLY A 397 -14.16 -42.02 11.13
C GLY A 397 -14.77 -41.78 9.75
N ALA A 398 -15.89 -41.05 9.63
CA ALA A 398 -16.40 -40.61 8.33
C ALA A 398 -15.35 -39.79 7.59
N VAL A 399 -15.24 -40.01 6.28
CA VAL A 399 -14.38 -39.23 5.40
C VAL A 399 -15.26 -38.60 4.34
N VAL A 400 -15.21 -37.28 4.24
CA VAL A 400 -15.96 -36.50 3.24
C VAL A 400 -15.02 -35.54 2.53
N PRO A 401 -15.26 -35.19 1.25
CA PRO A 401 -14.52 -34.11 0.60
C PRO A 401 -14.66 -32.79 1.37
N ARG A 402 -13.64 -31.94 1.35
CA ARG A 402 -13.66 -30.63 2.01
C ARG A 402 -14.84 -29.74 1.57
N GLY A 403 -15.22 -29.79 0.29
CA GLY A 403 -16.39 -29.10 -0.24
C GLY A 403 -17.70 -29.61 0.37
N VAL A 404 -17.82 -30.92 0.61
CA VAL A 404 -18.96 -31.53 1.30
C VAL A 404 -18.97 -31.12 2.78
N ALA A 405 -17.81 -31.03 3.43
CA ALA A 405 -17.73 -30.51 4.79
C ALA A 405 -18.17 -29.03 4.88
N LEU A 406 -17.82 -28.18 3.90
CA LEU A 406 -18.33 -26.81 3.81
C LEU A 406 -19.85 -26.77 3.62
N GLN A 407 -20.40 -27.61 2.74
CA GLN A 407 -21.84 -27.72 2.52
C GLN A 407 -22.57 -28.14 3.81
N LEU A 408 -22.07 -29.16 4.51
CA LEU A 408 -22.59 -29.59 5.81
C LEU A 408 -22.52 -28.48 6.87
N ALA A 409 -21.43 -27.71 6.90
CA ALA A 409 -21.27 -26.61 7.84
C ALA A 409 -22.24 -25.43 7.56
N LEU A 410 -22.56 -25.15 6.30
CA LEU A 410 -23.36 -23.97 5.92
C LEU A 410 -24.86 -24.27 5.79
N LEU A 411 -25.23 -25.43 5.24
CA LEU A 411 -26.62 -25.76 4.90
C LEU A 411 -27.40 -26.29 6.12
N PRO A 412 -27.11 -27.49 6.67
CA PRO A 412 -27.74 -27.98 7.91
C PRO A 412 -27.06 -27.44 9.18
N SER A 413 -26.04 -26.58 9.05
CA SER A 413 -25.30 -26.00 10.17
C SER A 413 -24.52 -27.01 11.03
N GLU A 414 -23.96 -28.05 10.42
CA GLU A 414 -23.31 -29.16 11.11
C GLU A 414 -22.04 -28.73 11.84
N ASN A 415 -22.00 -28.93 13.16
CA ASN A 415 -20.88 -28.52 14.00
C ASN A 415 -19.62 -29.34 13.73
N ARG A 416 -19.76 -30.66 13.56
CA ARG A 416 -18.61 -31.55 13.35
C ARG A 416 -17.87 -31.24 12.06
N ALA A 417 -18.61 -30.88 11.01
CA ALA A 417 -18.02 -30.47 9.75
C ALA A 417 -17.19 -29.18 9.90
N ALA A 418 -17.74 -28.16 10.55
CA ALA A 418 -17.03 -26.90 10.79
C ALA A 418 -15.81 -27.07 11.73
N ALA A 419 -15.90 -27.91 12.76
CA ALA A 419 -14.77 -28.23 13.63
C ALA A 419 -13.67 -28.99 12.86
N ALA A 420 -14.04 -29.96 12.03
CA ALA A 420 -13.08 -30.71 11.21
C ALA A 420 -12.37 -29.80 10.20
N LEU A 421 -13.09 -28.84 9.59
CA LEU A 421 -12.50 -27.84 8.70
C LEU A 421 -11.43 -26.99 9.41
N ALA A 422 -11.71 -26.56 10.64
CA ALA A 422 -10.74 -25.81 11.45
C ALA A 422 -9.53 -26.67 11.88
N ARG A 423 -9.78 -27.90 12.34
CA ARG A 423 -8.71 -28.81 12.77
C ARG A 423 -7.79 -29.24 11.63
N THR A 424 -8.35 -29.45 10.43
CA THR A 424 -7.60 -29.90 9.24
C THR A 424 -7.07 -28.75 8.39
N TYR A 425 -7.21 -27.51 8.87
CA TYR A 425 -6.55 -26.35 8.29
C TYR A 425 -5.02 -26.52 8.31
N PRO A 426 -4.26 -25.99 7.32
CA PRO A 426 -2.80 -26.05 7.37
C PRO A 426 -2.23 -25.41 8.64
N GLY A 427 -1.40 -26.16 9.38
CA GLY A 427 -0.93 -25.74 10.72
C GLY A 427 -1.90 -26.04 11.86
N GLY A 428 -3.02 -26.72 11.57
CA GLY A 428 -3.99 -27.21 12.54
C GLY A 428 -4.91 -26.14 13.14
N GLN A 429 -5.59 -26.52 14.22
CA GLN A 429 -6.57 -25.68 14.93
C GLN A 429 -6.00 -24.31 15.34
N ALA A 430 -4.76 -24.28 15.83
CA ALA A 430 -4.13 -23.04 16.29
C ALA A 430 -3.91 -22.04 15.13
N ALA A 431 -3.43 -22.54 13.98
CA ALA A 431 -3.27 -21.73 12.78
C ALA A 431 -4.62 -21.25 12.22
N PHE A 432 -5.66 -22.10 12.28
CA PHE A 432 -7.00 -21.69 11.92
C PHE A 432 -7.51 -20.54 12.80
N LEU A 433 -7.36 -20.64 14.13
CA LEU A 433 -7.80 -19.57 15.04
C LEU A 433 -7.03 -18.27 14.79
N GLN A 434 -5.73 -18.35 14.49
CA GLN A 434 -4.95 -17.18 14.09
C GLN A 434 -5.48 -16.56 12.79
N ALA A 435 -5.79 -17.37 11.77
CA ALA A 435 -6.38 -16.91 10.53
C ALA A 435 -7.78 -16.29 10.74
N LEU A 436 -8.57 -16.86 11.65
CA LEU A 436 -9.87 -16.33 12.05
C LEU A 436 -9.75 -14.93 12.70
N GLN A 437 -8.77 -14.75 13.59
CA GLN A 437 -8.48 -13.43 14.17
C GLN A 437 -7.97 -12.44 13.11
N GLY A 438 -7.12 -12.90 12.19
CA GLY A 438 -6.69 -12.10 11.03
C GLY A 438 -7.86 -11.65 10.16
N LYS A 439 -8.87 -12.51 9.97
CA LYS A 439 -10.09 -12.19 9.23
C LYS A 439 -10.99 -11.18 9.95
N ILE A 440 -11.13 -11.29 11.28
CA ILE A 440 -11.82 -10.29 12.11
C ILE A 440 -11.16 -8.91 11.94
N ALA A 441 -9.83 -8.86 12.04
CA ALA A 441 -9.07 -7.64 11.88
C ALA A 441 -9.16 -7.04 10.47
N SER A 442 -9.09 -7.87 9.42
CA SER A 442 -9.14 -7.40 8.03
C SER A 442 -10.49 -6.82 7.63
N LEU A 443 -11.58 -7.32 8.24
CA LEU A 443 -12.92 -6.76 8.10
C LEU A 443 -13.16 -5.53 8.99
N GLY A 444 -12.20 -5.15 9.83
CA GLY A 444 -12.29 -4.00 10.73
C GLY A 444 -13.30 -4.19 11.87
N LEU A 445 -13.62 -5.43 12.24
CA LEU A 445 -14.59 -5.75 13.28
C LEU A 445 -13.94 -5.57 14.66
N ARG A 446 -14.37 -4.56 15.41
CA ARG A 446 -13.78 -4.19 16.71
C ARG A 446 -14.53 -4.76 17.90
N ARG A 447 -15.79 -5.13 17.70
CA ARG A 447 -16.70 -5.67 18.73
C ARG A 447 -17.08 -7.13 18.48
N THR A 448 -16.34 -7.78 17.58
CA THR A 448 -16.50 -9.19 17.25
C THR A 448 -15.36 -9.97 17.86
N HIS A 449 -15.71 -11.03 18.59
CA HIS A 449 -14.75 -11.94 19.20
C HIS A 449 -15.21 -13.36 18.96
N LEU A 450 -14.34 -14.20 18.38
CA LEU A 450 -14.64 -15.61 18.07
C LEU A 450 -13.58 -16.51 18.70
N GLN A 451 -14.00 -17.36 19.64
CA GLN A 451 -13.16 -18.32 20.37
C GLN A 451 -13.08 -19.68 19.67
N ASP A 452 -14.12 -20.05 18.93
CA ASP A 452 -14.17 -21.32 18.19
C ASP A 452 -14.76 -21.16 16.78
N ALA A 453 -14.59 -22.20 15.96
CA ALA A 453 -14.98 -22.25 14.56
C ALA A 453 -16.47 -22.56 14.30
N VAL A 454 -17.22 -22.92 15.35
CA VAL A 454 -18.54 -23.55 15.22
C VAL A 454 -19.66 -22.69 15.82
N GLY A 455 -19.34 -21.76 16.71
CA GLY A 455 -20.32 -20.94 17.44
C GLY A 455 -20.95 -21.67 18.62
N LEU A 456 -20.19 -22.56 19.30
CA LEU A 456 -20.66 -23.24 20.51
C LEU A 456 -20.30 -22.44 21.78
N SER A 457 -19.17 -21.74 21.77
CA SER A 457 -18.78 -20.88 22.87
C SER A 457 -19.73 -19.68 22.97
N PRO A 458 -20.24 -19.35 24.18
CA PRO A 458 -20.94 -18.09 24.40
C PRO A 458 -20.02 -16.87 24.20
N GLY A 459 -18.69 -17.07 24.24
CA GLY A 459 -17.71 -16.06 23.93
C GLY A 459 -17.52 -15.77 22.44
N ASN A 460 -18.27 -16.45 21.56
CA ASN A 460 -18.42 -16.06 20.15
C ASN A 460 -19.48 -14.95 20.04
N THR A 461 -19.04 -13.70 20.24
CA THR A 461 -19.90 -12.53 20.30
C THR A 461 -19.66 -11.57 19.14
N SER A 462 -20.69 -10.82 18.76
CA SER A 462 -20.63 -9.73 17.79
C SER A 462 -21.80 -8.77 18.03
N THR A 463 -21.88 -7.72 17.24
CA THR A 463 -23.03 -6.82 17.15
C THR A 463 -23.83 -7.10 15.88
N ALA A 464 -25.10 -6.67 15.81
CA ALA A 464 -25.88 -6.80 14.57
C ALA A 464 -25.26 -5.99 13.42
N ALA A 465 -24.66 -4.84 13.72
CA ALA A 465 -23.90 -4.03 12.78
C ALA A 465 -22.69 -4.77 12.19
N GLU A 466 -21.87 -5.39 13.04
CA GLU A 466 -20.70 -6.13 12.57
C GLU A 466 -21.07 -7.46 11.89
N VAL A 467 -22.17 -8.11 12.29
CA VAL A 467 -22.70 -9.26 11.55
C VAL A 467 -23.13 -8.85 10.13
N ALA A 468 -23.69 -7.66 9.93
CA ALA A 468 -24.03 -7.19 8.60
C ALA A 468 -22.79 -7.02 7.70
N VAL A 469 -21.66 -6.61 8.27
CA VAL A 469 -20.36 -6.58 7.59
C VAL A 469 -19.89 -7.99 7.24
N ILE A 470 -19.98 -8.94 8.19
CA ILE A 470 -19.65 -10.36 7.95
C ILE A 470 -20.46 -10.89 6.76
N VAL A 471 -21.75 -10.55 6.67
CA VAL A 471 -22.65 -10.99 5.60
C VAL A 471 -22.30 -10.36 4.26
N ALA A 472 -22.02 -9.06 4.24
CA ALA A 472 -21.57 -8.36 3.04
C ALA A 472 -20.27 -8.95 2.49
N ALA A 473 -19.33 -9.27 3.38
CA ALA A 473 -18.08 -9.96 3.02
C ALA A 473 -18.35 -11.39 2.52
N ALA A 474 -19.13 -12.18 3.26
CA ALA A 474 -19.45 -13.56 2.92
C ALA A 474 -20.19 -13.69 1.59
N ALA A 475 -21.00 -12.70 1.21
CA ALA A 475 -21.71 -12.69 -0.07
C ALA A 475 -20.79 -12.54 -1.29
N ARG A 476 -19.51 -12.19 -1.11
CA ARG A 476 -18.51 -12.15 -2.20
C ARG A 476 -17.95 -13.53 -2.55
N TYR A 477 -18.24 -14.56 -1.75
CA TYR A 477 -17.79 -15.92 -1.98
C TYR A 477 -18.92 -16.71 -2.65
N PRO A 478 -18.79 -17.08 -3.95
CA PRO A 478 -19.85 -17.79 -4.66
C PRO A 478 -20.27 -19.09 -3.99
N ASP A 479 -19.32 -19.81 -3.39
CA ASP A 479 -19.61 -21.04 -2.65
C ASP A 479 -20.44 -20.79 -1.39
N ILE A 480 -20.15 -19.72 -0.62
CA ILE A 480 -20.97 -19.40 0.57
C ILE A 480 -22.37 -19.00 0.14
N ALA A 481 -22.50 -18.13 -0.86
CA ALA A 481 -23.80 -17.70 -1.37
C ALA A 481 -24.64 -18.89 -1.84
N ARG A 482 -24.07 -19.76 -2.69
CA ARG A 482 -24.75 -20.97 -3.21
C ARG A 482 -25.13 -21.93 -2.07
N LEU A 483 -24.16 -22.39 -1.28
CA LEU A 483 -24.38 -23.43 -0.28
C LEU A 483 -25.34 -22.99 0.84
N SER A 484 -25.41 -21.69 1.14
CA SER A 484 -26.26 -21.16 2.20
C SER A 484 -27.68 -20.76 1.74
N SER A 485 -27.90 -20.68 0.42
CA SER A 485 -29.20 -20.37 -0.20
C SER A 485 -29.89 -21.56 -0.86
N GLU A 486 -29.26 -22.73 -0.87
CA GLU A 486 -29.92 -23.99 -1.25
C GLU A 486 -31.01 -24.35 -0.23
N ARG A 487 -32.21 -24.76 -0.69
CA ARG A 487 -33.28 -25.24 0.19
C ARG A 487 -32.95 -26.59 0.82
N GLN A 488 -32.40 -27.48 -0.01
CA GLN A 488 -32.00 -28.83 0.35
C GLN A 488 -30.92 -29.32 -0.61
N ALA A 489 -30.10 -30.26 -0.16
CA ALA A 489 -29.08 -30.89 -1.00
C ALA A 489 -28.84 -32.33 -0.56
N SER A 490 -28.48 -33.20 -1.49
CA SER A 490 -28.12 -34.58 -1.19
C SER A 490 -26.61 -34.73 -1.17
N VAL A 491 -26.06 -35.31 -0.10
CA VAL A 491 -24.63 -35.59 0.05
C VAL A 491 -24.38 -37.07 0.29
N GLN A 492 -23.25 -37.58 -0.20
CA GLN A 492 -22.82 -38.95 0.05
C GLN A 492 -21.88 -38.97 1.26
N VAL A 493 -22.23 -39.75 2.28
CA VAL A 493 -21.38 -40.00 3.46
C VAL A 493 -21.25 -41.50 3.64
N GLN A 494 -20.02 -42.03 3.58
CA GLN A 494 -19.75 -43.47 3.71
C GLN A 494 -20.62 -44.36 2.79
N GLY A 495 -20.86 -43.92 1.55
CA GLY A 495 -21.66 -44.66 0.56
C GLY A 495 -23.17 -44.60 0.77
N ARG A 496 -23.67 -43.78 1.69
CA ARG A 496 -25.11 -43.52 1.89
C ARG A 496 -25.45 -42.09 1.50
N SER A 497 -26.56 -41.95 0.78
CA SER A 497 -27.13 -40.64 0.42
C SER A 497 -27.90 -40.06 1.61
N HIS A 498 -27.58 -38.83 1.98
CA HIS A 498 -28.25 -38.08 3.03
C HIS A 498 -28.85 -36.80 2.47
N LEU A 499 -30.16 -36.61 2.66
CA LEU A 499 -30.84 -35.36 2.31
C LEU A 499 -30.67 -34.34 3.44
N LEU A 500 -30.00 -33.24 3.12
CA LEU A 500 -29.78 -32.10 4.00
C LEU A 500 -30.84 -31.05 3.74
N HIS A 501 -31.25 -30.35 4.80
CA HIS A 501 -32.21 -29.26 4.71
C HIS A 501 -31.60 -27.97 5.25
N ASN A 502 -31.96 -26.85 4.63
CA ASN A 502 -31.57 -25.54 5.15
C ASN A 502 -32.26 -25.30 6.49
N THR A 503 -31.48 -24.82 7.45
CA THR A 503 -31.99 -24.43 8.78
C THR A 503 -32.89 -23.19 8.75
N ASN A 504 -32.85 -22.38 7.68
CA ASN A 504 -33.77 -21.28 7.46
C ASN A 504 -34.97 -21.74 6.61
N ALA A 505 -36.12 -21.91 7.25
CA ALA A 505 -37.36 -22.36 6.59
C ALA A 505 -37.90 -21.40 5.50
N LEU A 506 -37.40 -20.16 5.43
CA LEU A 506 -37.78 -19.18 4.42
C LEU A 506 -37.05 -19.42 3.08
N VAL A 507 -35.93 -20.14 3.10
CA VAL A 507 -35.15 -20.43 1.89
C VAL A 507 -35.93 -21.36 0.96
N GLY A 508 -36.11 -20.94 -0.29
CA GLY A 508 -36.84 -21.70 -1.31
C GLY A 508 -38.37 -21.65 -1.21
N GLN A 509 -38.92 -20.71 -0.42
CA GLN A 509 -40.34 -20.33 -0.51
C GLN A 509 -40.57 -19.39 -1.70
N GLN A 510 -41.75 -19.45 -2.34
CA GLN A 510 -42.03 -18.74 -3.60
C GLN A 510 -41.78 -17.23 -3.54
N ASP A 511 -42.13 -16.58 -2.43
CA ASP A 511 -41.98 -15.13 -2.27
C ASP A 511 -40.60 -14.70 -1.75
N TRP A 512 -39.67 -15.64 -1.57
CA TRP A 512 -38.37 -15.40 -0.93
C TRP A 512 -37.22 -15.66 -1.91
N GLN A 513 -36.57 -14.58 -2.36
CA GLN A 513 -35.33 -14.66 -3.12
C GLN A 513 -34.14 -14.40 -2.19
N ILE A 514 -33.73 -15.43 -1.44
CA ILE A 514 -32.62 -15.34 -0.49
C ILE A 514 -31.33 -15.78 -1.19
N SER A 515 -30.32 -14.90 -1.24
CA SER A 515 -29.04 -15.16 -1.89
C SER A 515 -27.92 -15.60 -0.93
N LEU A 516 -28.11 -15.41 0.37
CA LEU A 516 -27.24 -15.91 1.44
C LEU A 516 -28.05 -16.00 2.73
N SER A 517 -27.86 -17.06 3.52
CA SER A 517 -28.54 -17.20 4.82
C SER A 517 -27.76 -18.03 5.83
N LYS A 518 -27.73 -17.60 7.09
CA LYS A 518 -27.25 -18.43 8.20
C LYS A 518 -28.10 -18.23 9.43
N THR A 519 -28.54 -19.34 10.02
CA THR A 519 -29.20 -19.35 11.33
C THR A 519 -28.23 -19.74 12.45
N GLY A 520 -28.57 -19.39 13.68
CA GLY A 520 -27.91 -19.87 14.88
C GLY A 520 -28.89 -19.98 16.03
N SER A 521 -28.69 -20.93 16.92
CA SER A 521 -29.47 -21.00 18.17
C SER A 521 -28.62 -21.60 19.28
N SER A 522 -28.64 -20.97 20.44
CA SER A 522 -28.07 -21.49 21.68
C SER A 522 -28.83 -20.91 22.87
N LYS A 523 -28.60 -21.45 24.07
CA LYS A 523 -29.21 -20.91 25.30
C LYS A 523 -28.83 -19.44 25.51
N ASP A 524 -27.60 -19.09 25.18
CA ASP A 524 -27.03 -17.75 25.43
C ASP A 524 -27.25 -16.76 24.28
N ALA A 525 -27.44 -17.25 23.04
CA ALA A 525 -27.64 -16.42 21.86
C ALA A 525 -29.12 -16.20 21.50
N GLY A 526 -30.03 -16.95 22.13
CA GLY A 526 -31.41 -17.07 21.65
C GLY A 526 -31.46 -17.63 20.23
N SER A 527 -32.43 -17.19 19.45
CA SER A 527 -32.61 -17.59 18.05
C SER A 527 -32.14 -16.49 17.09
N CYS A 528 -31.07 -16.75 16.34
CA CYS A 528 -30.45 -15.79 15.42
C CYS A 528 -30.67 -16.19 13.95
N VAL A 529 -30.79 -15.19 13.07
CA VAL A 529 -30.67 -15.36 11.62
C VAL A 529 -30.01 -14.13 11.02
N THR A 530 -29.16 -14.38 10.04
CA THR A 530 -28.80 -13.36 9.08
C THR A 530 -29.05 -13.86 7.66
N MET A 531 -29.56 -12.97 6.82
CA MET A 531 -29.82 -13.30 5.42
C MET A 531 -29.71 -12.07 4.52
N ARG A 532 -29.35 -12.31 3.27
CA ARG A 532 -29.40 -11.32 2.20
C ARG A 532 -30.47 -11.76 1.21
N MET A 533 -31.43 -10.89 0.93
CA MET A 533 -32.56 -11.17 0.04
C MET A 533 -32.69 -10.12 -1.06
N LEU A 534 -33.20 -10.52 -2.22
CA LEU A 534 -33.62 -9.58 -3.26
C LEU A 534 -35.06 -9.12 -3.02
N MET A 535 -35.32 -7.83 -3.22
CA MET A 535 -36.64 -7.21 -3.15
C MET A 535 -36.93 -6.37 -4.39
N GLY A 536 -38.22 -6.07 -4.63
CA GLY A 536 -38.65 -5.19 -5.73
C GLY A 536 -38.35 -5.77 -7.11
N ASN A 537 -38.80 -7.01 -7.38
CA ASN A 537 -38.55 -7.74 -8.63
C ASN A 537 -37.06 -7.92 -8.98
N GLY A 538 -36.20 -8.06 -7.96
CA GLY A 538 -34.76 -8.28 -8.16
C GLY A 538 -33.91 -7.01 -8.25
N ALA A 539 -34.49 -5.83 -8.05
CA ALA A 539 -33.80 -4.56 -8.21
C ALA A 539 -32.85 -4.20 -7.05
N ARG A 540 -33.10 -4.69 -5.83
CA ARG A 540 -32.31 -4.32 -4.64
C ARG A 540 -32.00 -5.49 -3.73
N HIS A 541 -30.79 -5.51 -3.18
CA HIS A 541 -30.45 -6.42 -2.08
C HIS A 541 -30.73 -5.77 -0.73
N VAL A 542 -31.37 -6.52 0.16
CA VAL A 542 -31.58 -6.14 1.56
C VAL A 542 -30.91 -7.18 2.45
N THR A 543 -30.06 -6.72 3.37
CA THR A 543 -29.46 -7.55 4.41
C THR A 543 -30.26 -7.40 5.69
N VAL A 544 -30.67 -8.53 6.26
CA VAL A 544 -31.40 -8.61 7.54
C VAL A 544 -30.54 -9.37 8.53
N VAL A 545 -30.34 -8.78 9.70
CA VAL A 545 -29.67 -9.40 10.85
C VAL A 545 -30.62 -9.35 12.04
N LEU A 546 -30.99 -10.52 12.56
CA LEU A 546 -31.82 -10.68 13.76
C LEU A 546 -31.05 -11.54 14.76
N LEU A 547 -30.80 -11.00 15.95
CA LEU A 547 -30.11 -11.69 17.05
C LEU A 547 -31.04 -11.73 18.27
N ASP A 548 -30.94 -12.84 19.01
CA ASP A 548 -31.71 -13.09 20.24
C ASP A 548 -33.24 -12.91 20.06
N ALA A 549 -33.81 -13.60 19.08
CA ALA A 549 -35.26 -13.82 19.03
C ALA A 549 -35.66 -14.96 20.00
N GLU A 550 -36.89 -14.92 20.51
CA GLU A 550 -37.36 -15.88 21.53
C GLU A 550 -37.24 -17.35 21.10
N ASN A 551 -37.57 -17.66 19.85
CA ASN A 551 -37.42 -18.99 19.27
C ASN A 551 -37.39 -18.95 17.73
N SER A 552 -37.22 -20.11 17.09
CA SER A 552 -37.13 -20.20 15.63
C SER A 552 -38.40 -19.78 14.89
N GLN A 553 -39.58 -19.95 15.50
CA GLN A 553 -40.85 -19.56 14.88
C GLN A 553 -41.00 -18.04 14.91
N HIS A 554 -40.78 -17.40 16.06
CA HIS A 554 -40.82 -15.94 16.20
C HIS A 554 -39.77 -15.26 15.32
N ARG A 555 -38.56 -15.81 15.22
CA ARG A 555 -37.53 -15.33 14.30
C ARG A 555 -38.00 -15.29 12.83
N SER A 556 -38.70 -16.33 12.38
CA SER A 556 -39.25 -16.38 11.01
C SER A 556 -40.42 -15.40 10.83
N GLN A 557 -41.26 -15.23 11.85
CA GLN A 557 -42.33 -14.23 11.85
C GLN A 557 -41.79 -12.80 11.80
N ASP A 558 -40.72 -12.51 12.55
CA ASP A 558 -40.04 -11.21 12.53
C ASP A 558 -39.51 -10.89 11.12
N ALA A 559 -38.84 -11.85 10.49
CA ALA A 559 -38.38 -11.72 9.11
C ALA A 559 -39.52 -11.45 8.12
N GLN A 560 -40.66 -12.16 8.25
CA GLN A 560 -41.86 -11.93 7.43
C GLN A 560 -42.45 -10.53 7.64
N ARG A 561 -42.55 -10.08 8.89
CA ARG A 561 -43.03 -8.73 9.25
C ARG A 561 -42.14 -7.63 8.68
N ILE A 562 -40.82 -7.79 8.78
CA ILE A 562 -39.84 -6.87 8.17
C ILE A 562 -40.02 -6.81 6.66
N ARG A 563 -40.10 -7.96 5.98
CA ARG A 563 -40.30 -8.00 4.52
C ARG A 563 -41.59 -7.30 4.11
N ALA A 564 -42.69 -7.55 4.83
CA ALA A 564 -43.98 -6.91 4.56
C ALA A 564 -43.90 -5.38 4.73
N ALA A 565 -43.27 -4.89 5.81
CA ALA A 565 -43.09 -3.47 6.05
C ALA A 565 -42.24 -2.79 4.95
N LEU A 566 -41.18 -3.45 4.48
CA LEU A 566 -40.32 -2.96 3.40
C LEU A 566 -40.98 -2.99 2.01
N ALA A 567 -42.06 -3.75 1.83
CA ALA A 567 -42.81 -3.81 0.57
C ALA A 567 -43.82 -2.66 0.43
N VAL A 568 -44.35 -2.14 1.56
CA VAL A 568 -45.36 -1.07 1.59
C VAL A 568 -44.72 0.33 1.63
N THR A 569 -43.49 0.44 2.09
CA THR A 569 -42.77 1.72 2.17
C THR A 569 -41.97 1.93 0.88
N PRO A 570 -42.30 2.89 0.00
CA PRO A 570 -41.36 3.34 -1.03
C PRO A 570 -40.17 4.00 -0.32
N ILE A 571 -38.97 3.43 -0.49
CA ILE A 571 -37.72 3.83 0.20
C ILE A 571 -36.91 4.79 -0.67
#